data_AF-A0A1I2IE28-F1
#
_entry.id   AF-A0A1I2IE28-F1
#
_cell.length_a   1.000
_cell.length_b   1.000
_cell.length_c   1.000
_cell.angle_alpha   90.00
_cell.angle_beta   90.00
_cell.angle_gamma   90.00
#
_symmetry.space_group_name_H-M   'P 1'
#
loop_
_entity.id
_entity.type
_entity.pdbx_description
1 polymer ?
#
loop_
_entity_poly.entity_id
_entity_poly.type
_entity_poly.pdbx_seq_one_letter_code
_entity_poly.pdbx_strand_id
1 'polypeptide(L)'
;MPASTLFAISDLHVGHPENREIVESLHPDGDGDRLIVAGDVGEMFADVVWALRLLAGRFAKVIWAPGNHELWTPREDPVQWCWERVALTGKRLDAVPAGLPTVLINHWPMVREPTRILRFPEFAQCCGTELTADWHVRYRAAASVYGHLHIPRTTYYDGGALRGGVGRLSAGVAPARHPAGAPAPDPRLSGSHRVADQGSRT
;
A
#
# COMPACT_ATOMS: atom_id res chain seq x y z
N MET A 1 -22.35 -6.99 -20.84
CA MET A 1 -21.32 -6.10 -20.25
C MET A 1 -20.16 -6.97 -19.82
N PRO A 2 -18.90 -6.66 -20.22
CA PRO A 2 -17.75 -7.32 -19.62
C PRO A 2 -17.75 -7.11 -18.09
N ALA A 3 -17.20 -8.07 -17.35
CA ALA A 3 -17.12 -7.97 -15.90
C ALA A 3 -16.17 -6.83 -15.51
N SER A 4 -16.59 -5.97 -14.57
CA SER A 4 -15.74 -4.91 -14.03
C SER A 4 -14.64 -5.47 -13.12
N THR A 5 -13.41 -4.99 -13.25
CA THR A 5 -12.26 -5.36 -12.43
C THR A 5 -12.00 -4.35 -11.33
N LEU A 6 -11.58 -4.82 -10.15
CA LEU A 6 -11.11 -3.98 -9.05
C LEU A 6 -9.59 -4.15 -8.91
N PHE A 7 -8.85 -3.10 -9.28
CA PHE A 7 -7.40 -3.02 -9.15
C PHE A 7 -6.98 -2.42 -7.79
N ALA A 8 -5.72 -2.62 -7.41
CA ALA A 8 -5.13 -2.04 -6.21
C ALA A 8 -3.67 -1.61 -6.44
N ILE A 9 -3.32 -0.42 -5.94
CA ILE A 9 -1.96 0.13 -5.92
C ILE A 9 -1.72 0.91 -4.61
N SER A 10 -0.48 1.20 -4.24
CA SER A 10 -0.01 1.95 -3.07
C SER A 10 1.40 2.46 -3.35
N ASP A 11 1.95 3.23 -2.42
CA ASP A 11 3.37 3.63 -2.39
C ASP A 11 3.82 4.23 -3.74
N LEU A 12 2.99 5.13 -4.28
CA LEU A 12 3.24 5.79 -5.56
C LEU A 12 4.39 6.80 -5.46
N HIS A 13 4.52 7.53 -4.35
CA HIS A 13 5.54 8.56 -4.14
C HIS A 13 5.82 9.42 -5.39
N VAL A 14 4.80 10.10 -5.91
CA VAL A 14 4.84 10.80 -7.21
C VAL A 14 5.77 12.03 -7.25
N GLY A 15 6.42 12.35 -6.11
CA GLY A 15 7.55 13.28 -6.08
C GLY A 15 8.79 12.73 -6.81
N HIS A 16 8.90 11.41 -6.96
CA HIS A 16 9.88 10.78 -7.85
C HIS A 16 9.39 10.84 -9.31
N PRO A 17 10.15 11.47 -10.24
CA PRO A 17 9.72 11.63 -11.62
C PRO A 17 9.36 10.31 -12.32
N GLU A 18 10.13 9.24 -12.06
CA GLU A 18 9.89 7.92 -12.67
C GLU A 18 8.55 7.33 -12.21
N ASN A 19 8.18 7.53 -10.95
CA ASN A 19 6.89 7.07 -10.44
C ASN A 19 5.74 7.91 -10.99
N ARG A 20 5.98 9.21 -11.21
CA ARG A 20 5.00 10.11 -11.83
C ARG A 20 4.64 9.65 -13.24
N GLU A 21 5.63 9.30 -14.05
CA GLU A 21 5.44 8.74 -15.39
C GLU A 21 4.64 7.43 -15.36
N ILE A 22 4.90 6.57 -14.36
CA ILE A 22 4.14 5.34 -14.18
C ILE A 22 2.68 5.65 -13.87
N VAL A 23 2.38 6.57 -12.96
CA VAL A 23 1.00 6.99 -12.64
C VAL A 23 0.31 7.59 -13.86
N GLU A 24 1.01 8.38 -14.67
CA GLU A 24 0.50 8.92 -15.92
C GLU A 24 0.16 7.85 -16.95
N SER A 25 0.84 6.70 -16.93
CA SER A 25 0.56 5.56 -17.80
C SER A 25 -0.64 4.70 -17.36
N LEU A 26 -1.13 4.83 -16.12
CA LEU A 26 -2.19 3.98 -15.59
C LEU A 26 -3.56 4.28 -16.21
N HIS A 27 -4.15 3.26 -16.82
CA HIS A 27 -5.49 3.31 -17.43
C HIS A 27 -6.29 2.04 -17.05
N PRO A 28 -7.62 2.13 -16.95
CA PRO A 28 -8.45 0.93 -16.83
C PRO A 28 -8.38 0.09 -18.12
N ASP A 29 -8.63 -1.22 -17.98
CA ASP A 29 -8.78 -2.11 -19.14
C ASP A 29 -10.19 -2.01 -19.74
N GLY A 30 -11.19 -1.58 -18.94
CA GLY A 30 -12.54 -1.27 -19.39
C GLY A 30 -13.27 -0.23 -18.54
N ASP A 31 -14.33 0.36 -19.12
CA ASP A 31 -15.06 1.51 -18.56
C ASP A 31 -15.68 1.28 -17.18
N GLY A 32 -15.84 0.02 -16.76
CA GLY A 32 -16.40 -0.34 -15.46
C GLY A 32 -15.37 -0.49 -14.34
N ASP A 33 -14.07 -0.42 -14.66
CA ASP A 33 -13.00 -0.78 -13.74
C ASP A 33 -12.79 0.26 -12.65
N ARG A 34 -12.37 -0.24 -11.49
CA ARG A 34 -12.20 0.53 -10.26
C ARG A 34 -10.79 0.35 -9.71
N LEU A 35 -10.31 1.33 -8.95
CA LEU A 35 -8.96 1.32 -8.40
C LEU A 35 -8.97 1.62 -6.89
N ILE A 36 -8.23 0.83 -6.13
CA ILE A 36 -7.85 1.12 -4.75
C ILE A 36 -6.45 1.75 -4.74
N VAL A 37 -6.28 2.83 -3.97
CA VAL A 37 -5.00 3.50 -3.70
C VAL A 37 -4.73 3.44 -2.19
N ALA A 38 -3.87 2.53 -1.74
CA ALA A 38 -3.65 2.21 -0.32
C ALA A 38 -2.43 2.92 0.28
N GLY A 39 -2.47 4.26 0.24
CA GLY A 39 -1.52 5.14 0.93
C GLY A 39 -0.23 5.41 0.16
N ASP A 40 0.50 6.42 0.65
CA ASP A 40 1.80 6.88 0.15
C ASP A 40 1.76 7.25 -1.34
N VAL A 41 0.76 8.06 -1.70
CA VAL A 41 0.64 8.71 -3.00
C VAL A 41 1.76 9.74 -3.17
N GLY A 42 2.02 10.53 -2.15
CA GLY A 42 3.04 11.59 -2.16
C GLY A 42 2.98 12.47 -0.92
N GLU A 43 4.04 13.23 -0.70
CA GLU A 43 4.28 14.00 0.52
C GLU A 43 3.61 15.37 0.45
N MET A 44 3.56 15.96 -0.75
CA MET A 44 3.00 17.28 -0.99
C MET A 44 1.53 17.18 -1.36
N PHE A 45 0.67 17.95 -0.70
CA PHE A 45 -0.78 17.95 -0.96
C PHE A 45 -1.13 18.20 -2.44
N ALA A 46 -0.39 19.09 -3.12
CA ALA A 46 -0.61 19.38 -4.53
C ALA A 46 -0.40 18.14 -5.42
N ASP A 47 0.61 17.33 -5.10
CA ASP A 47 0.92 16.09 -5.83
C ASP A 47 -0.10 14.98 -5.54
N VAL A 48 -0.55 14.86 -4.29
CA VAL A 48 -1.63 13.94 -3.91
C VAL A 48 -2.92 14.29 -4.65
N VAL A 49 -3.29 15.57 -4.67
CA VAL A 49 -4.47 16.05 -5.39
C VAL A 49 -4.34 15.81 -6.90
N TRP A 50 -3.17 16.06 -7.47
CA TRP A 50 -2.89 15.79 -8.89
C TRP A 50 -3.10 14.31 -9.21
N ALA A 51 -2.46 13.41 -8.48
CA ALA A 51 -2.52 11.97 -8.72
C ALA A 51 -3.96 11.44 -8.57
N LEU A 52 -4.66 11.81 -7.49
CA LEU A 52 -6.03 11.35 -7.27
C LEU A 52 -7.01 11.91 -8.30
N ARG A 53 -6.85 13.17 -8.75
CA ARG A 53 -7.68 13.73 -9.83
C ARG A 53 -7.44 13.03 -11.15
N LEU A 54 -6.18 12.76 -11.48
CA LEU A 54 -5.82 12.05 -12.71
C LEU A 54 -6.46 10.65 -12.74
N LEU A 55 -6.31 9.88 -11.66
CA LEU A 55 -6.86 8.54 -11.56
C LEU A 55 -8.40 8.55 -11.53
N ALA A 56 -9.02 9.49 -10.81
CA ALA A 56 -10.48 9.62 -10.75
C ALA A 56 -11.10 10.07 -12.09
N GLY A 57 -10.32 10.74 -12.95
CA GLY A 57 -10.74 11.07 -14.31
C GLY A 57 -10.69 9.89 -15.29
N ARG A 58 -10.07 8.76 -14.90
CA ARG A 58 -9.86 7.58 -15.76
C ARG A 58 -10.66 6.35 -15.31
N PHE A 59 -10.63 6.04 -14.02
CA PHE A 59 -11.32 4.88 -13.47
C PHE A 59 -12.76 5.21 -13.10
N ALA A 60 -13.67 4.24 -13.23
CA ALA A 60 -15.08 4.40 -12.87
C ALA A 60 -15.26 4.78 -11.39
N LYS A 61 -14.34 4.30 -10.52
CA LYS A 61 -14.27 4.69 -9.12
C LYS A 61 -12.85 4.52 -8.58
N VAL A 62 -12.38 5.51 -7.83
CA VAL A 62 -11.15 5.43 -7.04
C VAL A 62 -11.50 5.41 -5.54
N ILE A 63 -10.92 4.46 -4.81
CA ILE A 63 -11.04 4.31 -3.36
C ILE A 63 -9.66 4.55 -2.76
N TRP A 64 -9.51 5.62 -1.97
CA TRP A 64 -8.23 6.00 -1.40
C TRP A 64 -8.22 5.87 0.12
N ALA A 65 -7.13 5.35 0.67
CA ALA A 65 -6.79 5.38 2.09
C ALA A 65 -5.42 6.05 2.25
N PRO A 66 -5.22 6.95 3.23
CA PRO A 66 -3.94 7.63 3.44
C PRO A 66 -2.88 6.69 4.04
N GLY A 67 -1.62 6.92 3.67
CA GLY A 67 -0.43 6.32 4.29
C GLY A 67 0.27 7.28 5.25
N ASN A 68 1.50 6.95 5.66
CA ASN A 68 2.24 7.80 6.60
C ASN A 68 2.77 9.08 5.96
N HIS A 69 3.04 9.07 4.65
CA HIS A 69 3.52 10.27 3.94
C HIS A 69 2.45 11.36 3.86
N GLU A 70 1.17 10.98 3.79
CA GLU A 70 0.06 11.94 3.79
C GLU A 70 -0.32 12.46 5.18
N LEU A 71 0.13 11.80 6.26
CA LEU A 71 -0.26 12.10 7.65
C LEU A 71 0.91 12.59 8.51
N TRP A 72 2.05 12.98 7.92
CA TRP A 72 3.20 13.48 8.66
C TRP A 72 2.82 14.67 9.56
N THR A 73 2.76 14.41 10.86
CA THR A 73 2.52 15.38 11.93
C THR A 73 3.82 15.52 12.76
N PRO A 74 4.24 16.74 13.14
CA PRO A 74 5.56 17.02 13.72
C PRO A 74 5.77 16.48 15.16
N ARG A 75 7.01 16.62 15.64
CA ARG A 75 7.63 15.90 16.77
C ARG A 75 6.99 16.14 18.15
N GLU A 76 6.08 17.10 18.29
CA GLU A 76 5.47 17.49 19.56
C GLU A 76 4.03 16.98 19.77
N ASP A 77 3.52 16.05 18.97
CA ASP A 77 2.14 15.55 19.07
C ASP A 77 1.97 14.42 20.13
N PRO A 78 1.21 14.62 21.24
CA PRO A 78 1.00 13.62 22.30
C PRO A 78 -0.16 12.64 22.03
N VAL A 79 -0.78 12.64 20.84
CA VAL A 79 -2.05 11.96 20.59
C VAL A 79 -1.90 10.43 20.46
N GLN A 80 -2.75 9.68 21.19
CA GLN A 80 -2.98 8.22 21.05
C GLN A 80 -3.76 7.90 19.75
N TRP A 81 -3.35 8.50 18.63
CA TRP A 81 -4.18 8.64 17.44
C TRP A 81 -4.56 7.29 16.85
N CYS A 82 -3.61 6.36 16.85
CA CYS A 82 -3.82 4.99 16.39
C CYS A 82 -5.00 4.32 17.13
N TRP A 83 -5.07 4.44 18.46
CA TRP A 83 -6.12 3.80 19.26
C TRP A 83 -7.50 4.39 18.96
N GLU A 84 -7.61 5.71 18.84
CA GLU A 84 -8.87 6.38 18.50
C GLU A 84 -9.35 6.02 17.08
N ARG A 85 -8.43 5.94 16.12
CA ARG A 85 -8.74 5.52 14.74
C ARG A 85 -9.19 4.07 14.68
N VAL A 86 -8.53 3.18 15.42
CA VAL A 86 -8.95 1.77 15.56
C VAL A 86 -10.34 1.69 16.17
N ALA A 87 -10.58 2.37 17.28
CA ALA A 87 -11.89 2.35 17.95
C ALA A 87 -13.02 2.89 17.06
N LEU A 88 -12.79 4.03 16.39
CA LEU A 88 -13.76 4.61 15.46
C LEU A 88 -14.05 3.68 14.28
N THR A 89 -13.01 3.07 13.71
CA THR A 89 -13.14 2.18 12.56
C THR A 89 -13.81 0.87 12.95
N GLY A 90 -13.46 0.31 14.12
CA GLY A 90 -14.11 -0.87 14.69
C GLY A 90 -15.62 -0.67 14.86
N LYS A 91 -16.05 0.47 15.42
CA LYS A 91 -17.49 0.81 15.52
C LYS A 91 -18.20 0.82 14.17
N ARG A 92 -17.53 1.29 13.10
CA ARG A 92 -18.10 1.32 11.74
C ARG A 92 -18.13 -0.08 11.11
N LEU A 93 -17.09 -0.88 11.33
CA LEU A 93 -17.02 -2.25 10.83
C LEU A 93 -18.01 -3.18 11.55
N ASP A 94 -18.25 -2.97 12.85
CA ASP A 94 -19.27 -3.69 13.62
C ASP A 94 -20.70 -3.42 13.09
N ALA A 95 -20.92 -2.26 12.45
CA ALA A 95 -22.19 -1.91 11.81
C ALA A 95 -22.35 -2.49 10.39
N VAL A 96 -21.33 -3.12 9.82
CA VAL A 96 -21.42 -3.76 8.49
C VAL A 96 -22.29 -5.02 8.59
N PRO A 97 -23.31 -5.18 7.73
CA PRO A 97 -24.19 -6.35 7.75
C PRO A 97 -23.42 -7.68 7.74
N ALA A 98 -23.85 -8.62 8.58
CA ALA A 98 -23.16 -9.90 8.77
C ALA A 98 -23.05 -10.75 7.48
N GLY A 99 -23.98 -10.60 6.54
CA GLY A 99 -23.99 -11.32 5.27
C GLY A 99 -23.09 -10.74 4.18
N LEU A 100 -22.50 -9.56 4.39
CA LEU A 100 -21.68 -8.90 3.37
C LEU A 100 -20.18 -9.20 3.62
N PRO A 101 -19.46 -9.76 2.61
CA PRO A 101 -18.01 -9.85 2.67
C PRO A 101 -17.38 -8.45 2.55
N THR A 102 -16.21 -8.26 3.15
CA THR A 102 -15.49 -6.98 3.12
C THR A 102 -14.21 -7.06 2.29
N VAL A 103 -13.75 -5.92 1.79
CA VAL A 103 -12.37 -5.74 1.34
C VAL A 103 -11.78 -4.68 2.26
N LEU A 104 -10.84 -5.09 3.11
CA LEU A 104 -10.20 -4.21 4.08
C LEU A 104 -9.01 -3.52 3.41
N ILE A 105 -8.96 -2.19 3.49
CA ILE A 105 -7.94 -1.36 2.85
C ILE A 105 -7.28 -0.55 3.95
N ASN A 106 -5.98 -0.72 4.14
CA ASN A 106 -5.19 0.03 5.10
C ASN A 106 -3.75 0.12 4.59
N HIS A 107 -3.10 1.27 4.73
CA HIS A 107 -1.71 1.41 4.25
C HIS A 107 -0.75 0.46 4.99
N TRP A 108 -0.90 0.33 6.32
CA TRP A 108 -0.13 -0.63 7.12
C TRP A 108 -0.73 -2.04 7.08
N PRO A 109 0.09 -3.11 7.14
CA PRO A 109 -0.41 -4.47 7.31
C PRO A 109 -1.26 -4.61 8.60
N MET A 110 -2.38 -5.33 8.51
CA MET A 110 -3.26 -5.58 9.67
C MET A 110 -2.75 -6.66 10.61
N VAL A 111 -1.82 -7.50 10.16
CA VAL A 111 -1.23 -8.62 10.90
C VAL A 111 0.29 -8.48 10.96
N ARG A 112 0.95 -9.16 11.90
CA ARG A 112 2.38 -8.98 12.20
C ARG A 112 3.30 -9.73 11.22
N GLU A 113 2.82 -10.82 10.64
CA GLU A 113 3.57 -11.76 9.82
C GLU A 113 4.36 -11.09 8.67
N PRO A 114 3.81 -10.11 7.92
CA PRO A 114 4.55 -9.40 6.89
C PRO A 114 5.84 -8.74 7.39
N THR A 115 5.90 -8.26 8.63
CA THR A 115 7.09 -7.55 9.13
C THR A 115 8.23 -8.51 9.48
N ARG A 116 7.99 -9.82 9.56
CA ARG A 116 9.00 -10.81 9.99
C ARG A 116 10.15 -10.99 8.99
N ILE A 117 9.99 -10.50 7.77
CA ILE A 117 11.03 -10.56 6.73
C ILE A 117 11.76 -9.23 6.53
N LEU A 118 11.49 -8.23 7.36
CA LEU A 118 12.21 -6.96 7.30
C LEU A 118 13.70 -7.21 7.60
N ARG A 119 14.57 -6.56 6.83
CA ARG A 119 16.02 -6.63 7.03
C ARG A 119 16.42 -6.15 8.44
N PHE A 120 15.72 -5.14 8.95
CA PHE A 120 15.90 -4.61 10.30
C PHE A 120 14.56 -4.71 11.04
N PRO A 121 14.38 -5.70 11.94
CA PRO A 121 13.11 -5.98 12.61
C PRO A 121 12.55 -4.81 13.44
N GLU A 122 13.41 -3.89 13.88
CA GLU A 122 13.06 -2.74 14.71
C GLU A 122 12.07 -1.81 14.01
N PHE A 123 12.11 -1.73 12.68
CA PHE A 123 11.15 -0.94 11.89
C PHE A 123 9.71 -1.42 12.04
N ALA A 124 9.48 -2.68 12.45
CA ALA A 124 8.14 -3.22 12.66
C ALA A 124 7.31 -2.39 13.67
N GLN A 125 7.95 -1.62 14.55
CA GLN A 125 7.28 -0.70 15.48
C GLN A 125 6.47 0.40 14.77
N CYS A 126 6.85 0.76 13.54
CA CYS A 126 6.18 1.78 12.73
C CYS A 126 5.24 1.17 11.69
N CYS A 127 5.05 -0.15 11.69
CA CYS A 127 4.41 -0.89 10.61
C CYS A 127 2.97 -1.32 10.89
N GLY A 128 2.33 -0.88 11.98
CA GLY A 128 0.92 -1.22 12.26
C GLY A 128 0.59 -1.33 13.75
N THR A 129 -0.46 -2.09 14.07
CA THR A 129 -0.94 -2.33 15.43
C THR A 129 -1.48 -3.75 15.58
N GLU A 130 -1.32 -4.35 16.76
CA GLU A 130 -1.85 -5.69 17.05
C GLU A 130 -3.37 -5.66 17.30
N LEU A 131 -3.96 -4.48 17.52
CA LEU A 131 -5.40 -4.31 17.74
C LEU A 131 -6.28 -4.72 16.54
N THR A 132 -5.68 -4.88 15.37
CA THR A 132 -6.36 -5.29 14.13
C THR A 132 -6.05 -6.72 13.71
N ALA A 133 -5.32 -7.49 14.53
CA ALA A 133 -4.78 -8.78 14.13
C ALA A 133 -5.83 -9.83 13.74
N ASP A 134 -7.07 -9.73 14.25
CA ASP A 134 -8.17 -10.64 13.94
C ASP A 134 -9.19 -10.05 12.94
N TRP A 135 -8.98 -8.80 12.48
CA TRP A 135 -10.00 -8.07 11.72
C TRP A 135 -10.36 -8.72 10.38
N HIS A 136 -9.40 -9.38 9.72
CA HIS A 136 -9.68 -10.10 8.48
C HIS A 136 -10.66 -11.26 8.69
N VAL A 137 -10.61 -11.93 9.84
CA VAL A 137 -11.57 -12.99 10.21
C VAL A 137 -12.86 -12.36 10.73
N ARG A 138 -12.76 -11.51 11.76
CA ARG A 138 -13.89 -10.89 12.45
C ARG A 138 -14.83 -10.16 11.49
N TYR A 139 -14.26 -9.45 10.52
CA TYR A 139 -15.01 -8.67 9.52
C TYR A 139 -15.14 -9.36 8.17
N ARG A 140 -14.87 -10.67 8.09
CA ARG A 140 -15.14 -11.52 6.91
C ARG A 140 -14.50 -10.94 5.66
N ALA A 141 -13.24 -10.55 5.77
CA ALA A 141 -12.51 -9.94 4.68
C ALA A 141 -12.32 -10.96 3.56
N ALA A 142 -12.97 -10.76 2.42
CA ALA A 142 -12.64 -11.47 1.21
C ALA A 142 -11.21 -11.15 0.78
N ALA A 143 -10.77 -9.90 1.00
CA ALA A 143 -9.39 -9.51 0.83
C ALA A 143 -8.90 -8.40 1.78
N SER A 144 -7.58 -8.34 1.97
CA SER A 144 -6.86 -7.26 2.67
C SER A 144 -5.81 -6.65 1.74
N VAL A 145 -5.92 -5.35 1.47
CA VAL A 145 -5.01 -4.56 0.62
C VAL A 145 -4.20 -3.60 1.49
N TYR A 146 -2.86 -3.64 1.38
CA TYR A 146 -1.95 -2.78 2.13
C TYR A 146 -0.67 -2.46 1.36
N GLY A 147 0.08 -1.45 1.82
CA GLY A 147 1.34 -0.97 1.25
C GLY A 147 2.47 -0.96 2.28
N HIS A 148 3.16 0.18 2.42
CA HIS A 148 4.12 0.55 3.48
C HIS A 148 5.46 -0.20 3.48
N LEU A 149 5.43 -1.52 3.30
CA LEU A 149 6.63 -2.36 3.46
C LEU A 149 7.55 -2.32 2.23
N HIS A 150 7.08 -1.82 1.08
CA HIS A 150 7.79 -1.84 -0.21
C HIS A 150 8.25 -3.25 -0.62
N ILE A 151 7.52 -4.28 -0.19
CA ILE A 151 7.78 -5.69 -0.52
C ILE A 151 6.54 -6.25 -1.21
N PRO A 152 6.49 -6.21 -2.55
CA PRO A 152 5.35 -6.71 -3.29
C PRO A 152 5.18 -8.23 -3.19
N ARG A 153 4.07 -8.72 -2.60
CA ARG A 153 3.68 -10.12 -2.50
C ARG A 153 2.18 -10.32 -2.27
N THR A 154 1.72 -11.53 -2.55
CA THR A 154 0.43 -12.07 -2.11
C THR A 154 0.70 -13.15 -1.07
N THR A 155 0.04 -13.07 0.09
CA THR A 155 0.21 -14.01 1.21
C THR A 155 -1.14 -14.43 1.74
N TYR A 156 -1.23 -15.66 2.25
CA TYR A 156 -2.44 -16.24 2.80
C TYR A 156 -2.21 -16.57 4.27
N TYR A 157 -3.18 -16.20 5.11
CA TYR A 157 -3.17 -16.45 6.55
C TYR A 157 -4.43 -17.23 6.94
N ASP A 158 -4.34 -18.07 7.97
CA ASP A 158 -5.45 -18.86 8.56
C ASP A 158 -6.12 -19.95 7.70
N GLY A 159 -5.33 -20.67 6.88
CA GLY A 159 -5.60 -22.07 6.51
C GLY A 159 -6.93 -22.44 5.80
N GLY A 160 -6.93 -22.36 4.47
CA GLY A 160 -7.65 -23.18 3.48
C GLY A 160 -8.86 -24.06 3.85
N ALA A 161 -10.08 -23.54 3.59
CA ALA A 161 -11.22 -24.18 2.89
C ALA A 161 -12.45 -23.27 3.02
N LEU A 162 -12.46 -22.17 2.27
CA LEU A 162 -13.56 -21.20 2.09
C LEU A 162 -14.31 -20.77 3.37
N ARG A 163 -13.83 -19.67 3.99
CA ARG A 163 -14.62 -18.45 4.27
C ARG A 163 -13.71 -17.27 4.65
N GLY A 164 -13.15 -16.63 3.60
CA GLY A 164 -12.76 -15.21 3.57
C GLY A 164 -11.43 -14.80 4.21
N GLY A 165 -10.40 -14.54 3.39
CA GLY A 165 -9.17 -13.88 3.83
C GLY A 165 -8.06 -13.80 2.78
N VAL A 166 -8.29 -13.30 1.57
CA VAL A 166 -7.23 -13.16 0.56
C VAL A 166 -6.39 -11.90 0.83
N GLY A 167 -5.20 -12.02 1.41
CA GLY A 167 -4.22 -10.92 1.41
C GLY A 167 -3.66 -10.70 0.01
N ARG A 168 -4.39 -9.99 -0.87
CA ARG A 168 -3.95 -9.68 -2.25
C ARG A 168 -3.53 -8.21 -2.36
N LEU A 169 -2.26 -8.08 -2.76
CA LEU A 169 -1.54 -6.93 -3.28
C LEU A 169 -1.17 -5.83 -2.27
N SER A 170 0.05 -5.99 -1.78
CA SER A 170 1.10 -4.97 -1.81
C SER A 170 1.20 -4.23 -3.14
N ALA A 171 1.45 -2.93 -3.11
CA ALA A 171 1.97 -2.24 -4.27
C ALA A 171 3.15 -1.38 -3.85
N GLY A 172 4.36 -1.89 -4.08
CA GLY A 172 5.38 -0.99 -4.59
C GLY A 172 5.04 -0.73 -6.05
N VAL A 173 5.33 0.45 -6.56
CA VAL A 173 5.43 0.71 -8.00
C VAL A 173 6.14 -0.50 -8.64
N ALA A 174 5.42 -1.32 -9.38
CA ALA A 174 6.05 -2.40 -10.12
C ALA A 174 7.07 -1.75 -11.06
N PRO A 175 8.32 -2.25 -11.17
CA PRO A 175 9.16 -1.82 -12.28
C PRO A 175 8.34 -2.08 -13.55
N ALA A 176 8.24 -1.06 -14.41
CA ALA A 176 7.55 -1.15 -15.68
C ALA A 176 7.86 -2.50 -16.32
N ARG A 177 6.84 -3.20 -16.82
CA ARG A 177 7.00 -4.52 -17.43
C ARG A 177 8.17 -4.45 -18.41
N HIS A 178 9.26 -5.16 -18.12
CA HIS A 178 10.29 -5.39 -19.13
C HIS A 178 9.60 -6.10 -20.30
N PRO A 179 9.73 -5.59 -21.55
CA PRO A 179 9.24 -6.31 -22.71
C PRO A 179 9.88 -7.69 -22.72
N ALA A 180 9.07 -8.73 -22.97
CA ALA A 180 9.55 -10.10 -23.03
C ALA A 180 10.71 -10.19 -24.04
N GLY A 181 11.92 -10.49 -23.55
CA GLY A 181 13.13 -10.61 -24.37
C GLY A 181 14.23 -9.57 -24.11
N ALA A 182 14.03 -8.59 -23.23
CA ALA A 182 15.14 -7.72 -22.81
C ALA A 182 16.10 -8.44 -21.84
N PRO A 183 17.43 -8.30 -21.99
CA PRO A 183 18.39 -8.89 -21.06
C PRO A 183 18.20 -8.29 -19.66
N ALA A 184 18.34 -9.12 -18.63
CA ALA A 184 18.26 -8.68 -17.24
C ALA A 184 19.26 -7.55 -16.96
N PRO A 185 18.88 -6.50 -16.20
CA PRO A 185 19.80 -5.40 -15.89
C PRO A 185 21.01 -5.92 -15.09
N ASP A 186 22.20 -5.41 -15.43
CA ASP A 186 23.46 -5.76 -14.74
C ASP A 186 23.35 -5.38 -13.26
N PRO A 187 23.51 -6.33 -12.32
CA PRO A 187 23.44 -6.06 -10.88
C PRO A 187 24.51 -5.07 -10.39
N ARG A 188 25.44 -4.64 -11.25
CA ARG A 188 26.44 -3.60 -10.95
C ARG A 188 25.95 -2.16 -11.14
N LEU A 189 24.76 -1.94 -11.69
CA LEU A 189 24.22 -0.60 -11.96
C LEU A 189 23.15 -0.12 -10.96
N SER A 190 22.74 -0.93 -9.98
CA SER A 190 22.01 -0.41 -8.81
C SER A 190 23.01 0.24 -7.86
N GLY A 191 22.98 1.56 -7.75
CA GLY A 191 23.98 2.40 -7.11
C GLY A 191 24.52 1.86 -5.78
N SER A 192 25.75 1.34 -5.83
CA SER A 192 26.65 1.36 -4.68
C SER A 192 27.53 2.60 -4.83
N HIS A 193 27.18 3.66 -4.11
CA HIS A 193 28.14 4.74 -3.91
C HIS A 193 29.28 4.18 -3.05
N ARG A 194 30.45 3.97 -3.65
CA ARG A 194 31.70 3.96 -2.89
C ARG A 194 31.83 5.34 -2.26
N VAL A 195 31.75 5.40 -0.94
CA VAL A 195 32.21 6.55 -0.17
C VAL A 195 33.69 6.70 -0.48
N ALA A 196 34.05 7.79 -1.15
CA ALA A 196 35.43 8.22 -1.27
C ALA A 196 35.92 8.60 0.13
N ASP A 197 36.97 7.93 0.57
CA ASP A 197 37.71 8.24 1.78
C ASP A 197 38.30 9.65 1.65
N GLN A 198 37.77 10.60 2.42
CA GLN A 198 38.41 11.88 2.70
C GLN A 198 38.68 11.97 4.20
N GLY A 199 39.95 11.74 4.56
CA GLY A 199 40.60 12.48 5.65
C GLY A 199 41.50 11.65 6.56
N SER A 200 42.81 11.77 6.41
CA SER A 200 43.64 12.36 7.48
C SER A 200 45.09 12.60 7.03
N ARG A 201 45.50 13.84 7.25
CA ARG A 201 46.84 14.34 7.56
C ARG A 201 47.82 13.29 8.09
N THR A 202 49.03 13.31 7.52
CA THR A 202 50.29 13.61 8.22
C THR A 202 51.11 14.54 7.35
#